data_AF-A0A0H3LYF3-F1
#
_entry.id   AF-A0A0H3LYF3-F1
#
_cell.length_a   1.000
_cell.length_b   1.000
_cell.length_c   1.000
_cell.angle_alpha   90.00
_cell.angle_beta   90.00
_cell.angle_gamma   90.00
#
_symmetry.space_group_name_H-M   'P 1'
#
loop_
_entity.id
_entity.type
_entity.pdbx_description
1 polymer ?
#
loop_
_entity_poly.entity_id
_entity_poly.type
_entity_poly.pdbx_seq_one_letter_code
_entity_poly.pdbx_strand_id
1 'polypeptide(L)' 'MILEFTVSEITKIFQNLVHETFNHIKVRGEISNLSQPKSGHTYFTLKDHQAVFNAVCWNNIKFEVVFL' A
#
# COMPACT_ATOMS: atom_id res chain seq x y z
N MET A 1 -13.96 24.84 17.25
CA MET A 1 -14.53 24.40 15.96
C MET A 1 -13.60 23.33 15.41
N ILE A 2 -14.11 22.15 15.08
CA ILE A 2 -13.31 21.07 14.45
C ILE A 2 -13.49 21.22 12.93
N LEU A 3 -12.39 21.11 12.18
CA LEU A 3 -12.42 21.15 10.71
C LEU A 3 -12.94 19.82 10.15
N GLU A 4 -13.87 19.87 9.21
CA GLU A 4 -14.38 18.70 8.49
C GLU A 4 -13.70 18.58 7.12
N PHE A 5 -13.33 17.35 6.74
CA PHE A 5 -12.70 17.04 5.46
C PHE A 5 -13.45 15.92 4.77
N THR A 6 -13.58 16.00 3.45
CA THR A 6 -13.99 14.87 2.61
C THR A 6 -12.90 13.79 2.58
N VAL A 7 -13.30 12.57 2.24
CA VAL A 7 -12.36 11.44 2.05
C VAL A 7 -11.27 11.79 1.03
N SER A 8 -11.63 12.48 -0.06
CA SER A 8 -10.67 12.87 -1.11
C SER A 8 -9.67 13.92 -0.63
N GLU A 9 -10.11 14.90 0.15
CA GLU A 9 -9.23 15.96 0.69
C GLU A 9 -8.19 15.36 1.64
N ILE A 10 -8.64 14.56 2.61
CA ILE A 10 -7.72 13.98 3.57
C ILE A 10 -6.78 12.95 2.91
N THR A 11 -7.27 12.19 1.93
CA THR A 11 -6.44 11.26 1.15
C THR A 11 -5.33 11.99 0.40
N LYS A 12 -5.62 13.14 -0.21
CA LYS A 12 -4.63 13.96 -0.92
C LYS A 12 -3.57 14.51 0.04
N ILE A 13 -3.97 14.96 1.22
CA ILE A 13 -3.04 15.43 2.26
C ILE A 13 -2.10 14.29 2.67
N PHE A 14 -2.63 13.09 2.96
CA PHE A 14 -1.81 11.93 3.31
C PHE A 14 -0.86 11.51 2.19
N GLN A 15 -1.33 11.48 0.93
CA GLN A 15 -0.47 11.15 -0.20
C GLN A 15 0.71 12.12 -0.30
N ASN A 16 0.45 13.43 -0.25
CA ASN A 16 1.52 14.44 -0.31
C ASN A 16 2.55 14.25 0.82
N LEU A 17 2.09 14.08 2.06
CA LEU A 17 2.98 13.86 3.21
C LEU A 17 3.85 12.61 3.03
N VAL A 18 3.26 11.51 2.55
CA VAL A 18 3.99 10.26 2.28
C VAL A 18 5.02 10.47 1.18
N HIS A 19 4.66 11.14 0.08
CA HIS A 19 5.59 11.41 -1.03
C HIS A 19 6.74 12.35 -0.64
N GLU A 20 6.49 13.34 0.20
CA GLU A 20 7.51 14.24 0.72
C GLU A 20 8.46 13.54 1.69
N THR A 21 7.93 12.62 2.51
CA THR A 21 8.69 11.93 3.56
C THR A 21 9.48 10.73 3.01
N PHE A 22 8.90 9.98 2.08
CA PHE A 22 9.42 8.70 1.63
C PHE A 22 9.59 8.68 0.12
N ASN A 23 10.85 8.57 -0.34
CA ASN A 23 11.15 8.45 -1.76
C ASN A 23 11.17 6.97 -2.21
N HIS A 24 11.89 6.11 -1.50
CA HIS A 24 11.93 4.67 -1.75
C HIS A 24 12.15 3.92 -0.44
N ILE A 25 11.19 3.08 -0.04
CA ILE A 25 11.23 2.35 1.22
C ILE A 25 11.05 0.86 1.01
N LYS A 26 11.59 0.07 1.94
CA LYS A 26 11.38 -1.38 2.02
C LYS A 26 10.55 -1.69 3.25
N VAL A 27 9.47 -2.44 3.06
CA VAL A 27 8.58 -2.88 4.15
C VAL A 27 8.64 -4.41 4.24
N ARG A 28 8.65 -4.95 5.46
CA ARG A 28 8.63 -6.38 5.73
C ARG A 28 7.35 -6.73 6.48
N GLY A 29 6.71 -7.83 6.10
CA GLY A 29 5.54 -8.38 6.76
C GLY A 29 5.18 -9.72 6.16
N GLU A 30 4.20 -10.39 6.76
CA GLU A 30 3.58 -11.59 6.21
C GLU A 30 2.59 -11.20 5.12
N ILE A 31 2.56 -11.94 4.01
CA ILE A 31 1.60 -11.74 2.93
C ILE A 31 0.37 -12.62 3.18
N SER A 32 -0.82 -12.03 3.07
CA SER A 32 -2.11 -12.75 3.02
C SER A 32 -2.99 -12.23 1.89
N ASN A 33 -4.08 -12.94 1.57
CA ASN A 33 -5.06 -12.54 0.55
C ASN A 33 -4.44 -12.23 -0.83
N LEU A 34 -3.39 -12.95 -1.21
CA LEU A 34 -2.72 -12.77 -2.50
C LEU A 34 -3.67 -13.16 -3.63
N SER A 35 -3.92 -12.23 -4.56
CA SER A 35 -4.78 -12.41 -5.72
C SER A 35 -4.17 -11.77 -6.96
N GLN A 36 -4.18 -12.49 -8.07
CA GLN A 36 -3.66 -12.01 -9.35
C GLN A 36 -4.71 -12.21 -10.47
N PRO A 37 -5.63 -11.25 -10.65
CA PRO A 37 -6.63 -11.30 -11.72
C PRO A 37 -6.00 -11.20 -13.13
N LYS A 38 -6.81 -11.49 -14.16
CA LYS A 38 -6.38 -11.44 -15.57
C LYS A 38 -5.89 -10.06 -16.05
N SER A 39 -6.18 -8.98 -15.33
CA SER A 39 -5.64 -7.64 -15.60
C SER A 39 -4.12 -7.54 -15.37
N GLY A 40 -3.54 -8.50 -14.64
CA GLY A 40 -2.12 -8.58 -14.34
C GLY A 40 -1.71 -7.80 -13.09
N HIS A 41 -2.63 -7.15 -12.38
CA HIS A 41 -2.35 -6.53 -11.09
C HIS A 41 -2.31 -7.60 -9.98
N THR A 42 -1.40 -7.44 -9.04
CA THR A 42 -1.32 -8.32 -7.87
C THR A 42 -1.83 -7.57 -6.65
N TYR A 43 -2.91 -8.06 -6.07
CA TYR A 43 -3.47 -7.54 -4.83
C TYR A 43 -3.03 -8.44 -3.68
N PHE A 44 -2.65 -7.84 -2.56
CA PHE A 44 -2.29 -8.59 -1.37
C PHE A 44 -2.47 -7.72 -0.12
N THR A 45 -2.52 -8.38 1.02
CA THR A 45 -2.44 -7.76 2.32
C THR A 45 -1.06 -8.03 2.90
N LEU A 46 -0.39 -6.99 3.43
CA LEU A 46 0.87 -7.10 4.16
C LEU A 46 0.60 -6.83 5.64
N LYS A 47 0.97 -7.74 6.53
CA LYS A 47 0.67 -7.64 7.97
C LYS A 47 1.86 -7.94 8.86
N ASP A 48 1.80 -7.42 10.08
CA ASP A 48 2.59 -7.87 11.21
C ASP A 48 1.68 -8.01 12.45
N HIS A 49 2.27 -8.12 13.64
CA HIS A 49 1.53 -8.25 14.89
C HIS A 49 0.72 -7.01 15.32
N GLN A 50 0.96 -5.83 14.74
CA GLN A 50 0.36 -4.55 15.12
C GLN A 50 -0.39 -3.85 13.99
N ALA A 51 -0.06 -4.15 12.72
CA ALA A 51 -0.53 -3.39 11.57
C ALA A 51 -0.88 -4.28 10.36
N VAL A 52 -1.75 -3.74 9.52
CA VAL A 52 -2.23 -4.37 8.28
C VAL A 52 -2.32 -3.32 7.16
N PHE A 53 -1.76 -3.64 6.00
CA PHE A 53 -1.84 -2.84 4.78
C PHE A 53 -2.49 -3.64 3.66
N ASN A 54 -3.45 -3.03 2.96
CA ASN A 54 -3.87 -3.52 1.64
C ASN A 54 -3.02 -2.86 0.57
N ALA A 55 -2.47 -3.66 -0.33
CA ALA A 55 -1.54 -3.22 -1.35
C ALA A 55 -1.91 -3.79 -2.73
N VAL A 56 -1.54 -3.02 -3.76
CA VAL A 56 -1.62 -3.44 -5.16
C VAL A 56 -0.27 -3.22 -5.82
N CYS A 57 0.25 -4.25 -6.48
CA CYS A 57 1.33 -4.12 -7.44
C CYS A 57 0.71 -4.04 -8.84
N TRP A 58 0.97 -2.92 -9.51
CA TRP A 58 0.52 -2.72 -10.89
C TRP A 58 1.28 -3.64 -11.83
N ASN A 59 0.67 -4.00 -12.96
CA ASN A 59 1.17 -5.04 -13.88
C ASN A 59 2.52 -4.70 -14.53
N ASN A 60 2.85 -3.41 -14.60
CA ASN A 60 4.09 -2.90 -15.16
C ASN A 60 5.23 -2.77 -14.13
N ILE A 61 4.98 -3.14 -12.87
CA ILE A 61 5.97 -3.07 -11.79
C ILE A 61 6.41 -4.50 -11.46
N LYS A 62 7.72 -4.74 -11.40
CA LYS A 62 8.25 -6.01 -10.94
C LYS A 62 7.88 -6.23 -9.48
N PHE A 63 7.12 -7.28 -9.22
CA PHE A 63 6.81 -7.76 -7.88
C PHE A 63 7.73 -8.92 -7.53
N GLU A 64 8.76 -8.65 -6.72
CA GLU A 64 9.64 -9.70 -6.19
C GLU A 64 9.30 -9.96 -4.72
N VAL A 65 8.64 -11.09 -4.46
CA VAL A 65 8.45 -11.59 -3.10
C VAL A 65 9.60 -12.50 -2.77
N VAL A 66 10.47 -12.04 -1.87
CA VAL A 66 11.52 -12.88 -1.29
C VAL A 66 10.96 -13.46 0.00
N PHE A 67 10.66 -14.76 0.00
CA PHE A 67 10.40 -15.49 1.23
C PHE A 67 11.72 -15.65 1.99
N LEU A 68 11.73 -15.25 3.26
CA LEU A 68 12.83 -15.50 4.20
C LEU A 68 12.59 -16.82 4.92
#